data_AF-A0A376TU54-F1
#
_entry.id   AF-A0A376TU54-F1
#
_cell.length_a   1.000
_cell.length_b   1.000
_cell.length_c   1.000
_cell.angle_alpha   90.00
_cell.angle_beta   90.00
_cell.angle_gamma   90.00
#
_symmetry.space_group_name_H-M   'P 1'
#
loop_
_entity.id
_entity.type
_entity.pdbx_description
1 polymer ?
#
loop_
_entity_poly.entity_id
_entity_poly.type
_entity_poly.pdbx_seq_one_letter_code
_entity_poly.pdbx_strand_id
1 'polypeptide(L)'
;MQRIVFYSWQSDLNGKCNRNLIQDALVRSLKAIKKDETETLEPVLDRDTNGLNGSPSISESIFNKISLSDVFVADVSIINGRSEDKKTPNPNVLIELGYAVSQLGWDRVIMVQNTFYGSPEELPFDLRGRRVIAYTMDPDSDSKPEVRSLLQGRLETALRESLSDSSQGAISSGLNAPIWWGEWYKDNRRSNFGKLFIRETSSNGFLFDLVVMNGSHSGSITGEAVFVARDSAYARIKIPGSNEFGELSFRRSIFDGKRYIRISETVSCQYWRGMGAFFDGEFRCAEDHLFLFGFANEMELQRLYNVMGQYYFELKKVMEQIGEHDNLDTFVAKAYQGGVRGLYTIAEGMVMFGRDGEIWAIYLNDGEIRYFTNVHKWKKTIPKTFEQWRERFPEIEINYGGDISTLPTQEDL
;
A
#
# COMPACT_ATOMS: atom_id res chain seq x y z
N MET A 1 0.52 -8.34 14.29
CA MET A 1 0.11 -7.09 13.62
C MET A 1 -1.23 -6.68 14.21
N GLN A 2 -1.41 -5.40 14.54
CA GLN A 2 -2.71 -4.90 15.00
C GLN A 2 -3.62 -4.75 13.78
N ARG A 3 -4.81 -5.37 13.81
CA ARG A 3 -5.79 -5.23 12.73
C ARG A 3 -6.89 -4.24 13.11
N ILE A 4 -7.22 -3.33 12.20
CA ILE A 4 -8.16 -2.23 12.36
C ILE A 4 -9.40 -2.47 11.52
N VAL A 5 -10.56 -2.51 12.17
CA VAL A 5 -11.87 -2.57 11.49
C VAL A 5 -12.55 -1.23 11.66
N PHE A 6 -12.83 -0.54 10.54
CA PHE A 6 -13.54 0.73 10.54
C PHE A 6 -15.04 0.50 10.28
N TYR A 7 -15.91 1.07 11.11
CA TYR A 7 -17.36 0.97 10.97
C TYR A 7 -17.98 2.33 10.61
N SER A 8 -18.42 2.46 9.36
CA SER A 8 -19.19 3.60 8.85
C SER A 8 -20.69 3.40 9.13
N TRP A 9 -21.25 4.30 9.94
CA TRP A 9 -22.62 4.24 10.43
C TRP A 9 -23.38 5.53 10.17
N GLN A 10 -24.71 5.44 10.26
CA GLN A 10 -25.67 6.52 10.02
C GLN A 10 -26.66 6.71 11.19
N SER A 11 -27.20 7.93 11.32
CA SER A 11 -28.13 8.33 12.39
C SER A 11 -29.57 8.58 11.91
N ASP A 12 -29.85 8.41 10.62
CA ASP A 12 -31.17 8.69 10.04
C ASP A 12 -32.21 7.62 10.40
N LEU A 13 -31.77 6.42 10.76
CA LEU A 13 -32.60 5.30 11.18
C LEU A 13 -32.56 5.08 12.69
N ASN A 14 -33.50 4.30 13.21
CA ASN A 14 -33.58 4.02 14.64
C ASN A 14 -32.33 3.26 15.11
N GLY A 15 -31.55 3.90 15.98
CA GLY A 15 -30.28 3.35 16.45
C GLY A 15 -30.40 1.98 17.15
N LYS A 16 -31.54 1.65 17.76
CA LYS A 16 -31.75 0.36 18.44
C LYS A 16 -31.78 -0.82 17.46
N CYS A 17 -32.34 -0.63 16.27
CA CYS A 17 -32.44 -1.66 15.24
C CYS A 17 -31.32 -1.57 14.19
N ASN A 18 -30.56 -0.48 14.15
CA ASN A 18 -29.46 -0.27 13.21
C ASN A 18 -28.12 -0.10 13.94
N ARG A 19 -27.62 1.14 14.07
CA ARG A 19 -26.29 1.46 14.61
C ARG A 19 -25.87 0.63 15.82
N ASN A 20 -26.68 0.63 16.87
CA ASN A 20 -26.33 -0.04 18.13
C ASN A 20 -26.35 -1.56 17.99
N LEU A 21 -27.27 -2.09 17.17
CA LEU A 21 -27.40 -3.52 16.91
C LEU A 21 -26.19 -4.03 16.10
N ILE A 22 -25.85 -3.34 15.03
CA ILE A 22 -24.70 -3.66 14.16
C ILE A 22 -23.41 -3.54 14.98
N GLN A 23 -23.25 -2.47 15.75
CA GLN A 23 -22.07 -2.26 16.59
C GLN A 23 -21.91 -3.36 17.66
N ASP A 24 -22.97 -3.73 18.38
CA ASP A 24 -22.92 -4.84 19.36
C ASP A 24 -22.55 -6.16 18.68
N ALA A 25 -23.15 -6.46 17.52
CA ALA A 25 -22.84 -7.66 16.77
C ALA A 25 -21.37 -7.68 16.31
N LEU A 26 -20.86 -6.57 15.75
CA LEU A 26 -19.45 -6.43 15.38
C LEU A 26 -18.51 -6.63 16.58
N VAL A 27 -18.77 -5.96 17.71
CA VAL A 27 -17.95 -6.12 18.93
C VAL A 27 -17.89 -7.58 19.38
N ARG A 28 -19.02 -8.29 19.34
CA ARG A 28 -19.08 -9.72 19.72
C ARG A 28 -18.33 -10.60 18.74
N SER A 29 -18.50 -10.38 17.44
CA SER A 29 -17.77 -11.12 16.39
C SER A 29 -16.26 -10.93 16.53
N LEU A 30 -15.79 -9.70 16.75
CA LEU A 30 -14.36 -9.40 16.94
C LEU A 30 -13.80 -10.04 18.22
N LYS A 31 -14.58 -10.08 19.31
CA LYS A 31 -14.21 -10.81 20.54
C LYS A 31 -14.13 -12.32 20.33
N ALA A 32 -15.01 -12.89 19.51
CA ALA A 32 -14.98 -14.31 19.18
C ALA A 32 -13.74 -14.67 18.36
N ILE A 33 -13.38 -13.82 17.38
CA ILE A 33 -12.16 -13.97 16.57
C ILE A 33 -10.90 -13.88 17.44
N LYS A 34 -10.84 -12.92 18.38
CA LYS A 34 -9.67 -12.70 19.26
C LYS A 34 -9.37 -13.88 20.20
N LYS A 35 -10.33 -14.78 20.46
CA LYS A 35 -10.10 -15.97 21.29
C LYS A 35 -9.29 -17.06 20.58
N ASP A 36 -9.21 -17.04 19.25
CA ASP A 36 -8.28 -17.86 18.48
C ASP A 36 -6.90 -17.16 18.47
N GLU A 37 -5.89 -17.76 19.12
CA GLU A 37 -4.69 -17.11 19.69
C GLU A 37 -3.64 -16.50 18.73
N THR A 38 -3.94 -16.22 17.46
CA THR A 38 -2.91 -15.82 16.47
C THR A 38 -2.90 -14.34 16.07
N GLU A 39 -3.90 -13.53 16.47
CA GLU A 39 -4.03 -12.14 16.01
C GLU A 39 -4.48 -11.13 17.09
N THR A 40 -3.80 -9.98 17.13
CA THR A 40 -4.26 -8.80 17.89
C THR A 40 -5.20 -7.97 17.03
N LEU A 41 -6.50 -8.06 17.29
CA LEU A 41 -7.55 -7.27 16.64
C LEU A 41 -8.00 -6.17 17.60
N GLU A 42 -7.81 -4.91 17.23
CA GLU A 42 -8.34 -3.77 17.98
C GLU A 42 -9.44 -3.10 17.14
N PRO A 43 -10.71 -3.18 17.56
CA PRO A 43 -11.80 -2.52 16.86
C PRO A 43 -11.63 -1.00 16.95
N VAL A 44 -11.39 -0.31 15.82
CA VAL A 44 -11.61 1.14 15.73
C VAL A 44 -13.00 1.36 15.17
N LEU A 45 -14.00 1.03 15.99
CA LEU A 45 -15.41 1.26 15.69
C LEU A 45 -15.78 2.71 16.00
N ASP A 46 -15.09 3.67 15.40
CA ASP A 46 -15.30 5.08 15.73
C ASP A 46 -15.19 6.02 14.52
N ARG A 47 -16.32 6.65 14.20
CA ARG A 47 -16.45 7.73 13.22
C ARG A 47 -16.15 9.09 13.85
N ASP A 48 -16.20 9.20 15.19
CA ASP A 48 -16.00 10.47 15.88
C ASP A 48 -14.53 10.92 15.78
N THR A 49 -14.35 12.24 15.74
CA THR A 49 -13.06 12.92 15.64
C THR A 49 -12.50 13.32 17.00
N ASN A 50 -13.09 12.81 18.09
CA ASN A 50 -12.72 13.15 19.46
C ASN A 50 -11.26 12.76 19.75
N GLY A 51 -10.40 13.75 19.95
CA GLY A 51 -8.98 13.58 20.29
C GLY A 51 -7.96 14.21 19.34
N LEU A 52 -8.39 14.83 18.24
CA LEU A 52 -7.48 15.56 17.34
C LEU A 52 -7.25 17.01 17.83
N ASN A 53 -5.99 17.40 17.96
CA ASN A 53 -5.60 18.76 18.37
C ASN A 53 -5.79 19.76 17.19
N GLY A 54 -6.35 20.94 17.47
CA GLY A 54 -6.51 22.02 16.49
C GLY A 54 -7.90 22.08 15.84
N SER A 55 -7.97 22.57 14.59
CA SER A 55 -9.21 22.69 13.78
C SER A 55 -9.16 21.76 12.55
N PRO A 56 -9.08 20.43 12.70
CA PRO A 56 -8.96 19.52 11.58
C PRO A 56 -10.25 19.43 10.75
N SER A 57 -10.11 19.19 9.45
CA SER A 57 -11.24 18.81 8.59
C SER A 57 -11.76 17.44 9.03
N ILE A 58 -13.00 17.37 9.51
CA ILE A 58 -13.65 16.14 9.96
C ILE A 58 -13.58 15.06 8.87
N SER A 59 -13.82 15.45 7.61
CA SER A 59 -13.78 14.55 6.46
C SER A 59 -12.39 13.97 6.18
N GLU A 60 -11.32 14.78 6.27
CA GLU A 60 -9.95 14.29 6.06
C GLU A 60 -9.54 13.26 7.12
N SER A 61 -9.92 13.51 8.38
CA SER A 61 -9.61 12.58 9.47
C SER A 61 -10.32 11.23 9.31
N ILE A 62 -11.56 11.24 8.82
CA ILE A 62 -12.33 10.03 8.53
C ILE A 62 -11.69 9.27 7.37
N PHE A 63 -11.35 9.94 6.26
CA PHE A 63 -10.69 9.29 5.13
C PHE A 63 -9.33 8.69 5.52
N ASN A 64 -8.53 9.39 6.32
CA ASN A 64 -7.28 8.84 6.84
C ASN A 64 -7.49 7.60 7.71
N LYS A 65 -8.53 7.56 8.56
CA LYS A 65 -8.87 6.35 9.32
C LYS A 65 -9.30 5.20 8.42
N ILE A 66 -10.03 5.49 7.34
CA ILE A 66 -10.48 4.48 6.37
C ILE A 66 -9.28 3.91 5.60
N SER A 67 -8.37 4.74 5.11
CA SER A 67 -7.19 4.28 4.35
C SER A 67 -6.23 3.43 5.19
N LEU A 68 -6.22 3.64 6.51
CA LEU A 68 -5.42 2.85 7.46
C LEU A 68 -6.14 1.59 7.99
N SER A 69 -7.40 1.35 7.59
CA SER A 69 -8.17 0.19 8.07
C SER A 69 -7.90 -1.08 7.25
N ASP A 70 -7.92 -2.25 7.89
CA ASP A 70 -7.80 -3.54 7.22
C ASP A 70 -9.13 -4.00 6.61
N VAL A 71 -10.23 -3.67 7.30
CA VAL A 71 -11.60 -4.00 6.87
C VAL A 71 -12.51 -2.79 7.11
N PHE A 72 -13.32 -2.47 6.10
CA PHE A 72 -14.33 -1.42 6.18
C PHE A 72 -15.73 -2.03 6.22
N VAL A 73 -16.54 -1.63 7.19
CA VAL A 73 -17.92 -2.08 7.36
C VAL A 73 -18.88 -0.90 7.16
N ALA A 74 -19.85 -1.05 6.28
CA ALA A 74 -20.81 0.01 5.92
C ALA A 74 -22.26 -0.36 6.27
N ASP A 75 -22.96 0.50 7.01
CA ASP A 75 -24.42 0.43 7.16
C ASP A 75 -25.12 1.04 5.93
N VAL A 76 -25.45 0.18 4.96
CA VAL A 76 -26.12 0.58 3.71
C VAL A 76 -27.65 0.48 3.80
N SER A 77 -28.22 0.52 5.01
CA SER A 77 -29.67 0.54 5.19
C SER A 77 -30.30 1.78 4.54
N ILE A 78 -31.38 1.56 3.78
CA ILE A 78 -32.09 2.60 3.02
C ILE A 78 -32.75 3.59 4.00
N ILE A 79 -32.45 4.89 3.86
CA ILE A 79 -32.96 5.93 4.76
C ILE A 79 -34.33 6.46 4.34
N ASN A 80 -34.66 6.36 3.05
CA ASN A 80 -35.90 6.84 2.46
C ASN A 80 -36.82 5.69 1.99
N GLY A 81 -36.85 4.60 2.75
CA GLY A 81 -37.62 3.38 2.44
C GLY A 81 -39.13 3.60 2.25
N ARG A 82 -39.68 4.71 2.72
CA ARG A 82 -41.09 5.11 2.52
C ARG A 82 -41.35 6.07 1.36
N SER A 83 -40.32 6.65 0.72
CA SER A 83 -40.50 7.57 -0.41
C SER A 83 -40.78 6.84 -1.73
N GLU A 84 -41.51 7.44 -2.67
CA GLU A 84 -41.60 6.92 -4.05
C GLU A 84 -40.38 7.32 -4.90
N ASP A 85 -39.55 8.22 -4.39
CA ASP A 85 -38.30 8.63 -5.04
C ASP A 85 -37.24 7.53 -5.03
N LYS A 86 -36.14 7.78 -5.76
CA LYS A 86 -34.97 6.91 -5.80
C LYS A 86 -34.47 6.60 -4.38
N LYS A 87 -34.47 5.32 -4.03
CA LYS A 87 -33.99 4.82 -2.74
C LYS A 87 -32.49 5.04 -2.59
N THR A 88 -32.07 5.41 -1.39
CA THR A 88 -30.66 5.62 -1.06
C THR A 88 -30.37 5.27 0.40
N PRO A 89 -29.18 4.70 0.68
CA PRO A 89 -28.54 4.77 1.99
C PRO A 89 -28.16 6.21 2.35
N ASN A 90 -27.59 6.39 3.55
CA ASN A 90 -27.04 7.68 3.96
C ASN A 90 -25.92 8.15 3.00
N PRO A 91 -25.97 9.37 2.46
CA PRO A 91 -24.98 9.86 1.49
C PRO A 91 -23.53 9.91 2.01
N ASN A 92 -23.32 10.18 3.30
CA ASN A 92 -21.98 10.18 3.87
C ASN A 92 -21.39 8.77 3.93
N VAL A 93 -22.20 7.78 4.31
CA VAL A 93 -21.79 6.36 4.26
C VAL A 93 -21.44 5.96 2.84
N LEU A 94 -22.17 6.44 1.83
CA LEU A 94 -21.84 6.16 0.42
C LEU A 94 -20.52 6.80 -0.04
N ILE A 95 -20.22 8.02 0.40
CA ILE A 95 -18.92 8.68 0.12
C ILE A 95 -17.79 7.90 0.79
N GLU A 96 -17.95 7.56 2.07
CA GLU A 96 -16.98 6.78 2.85
C GLU A 96 -16.77 5.39 2.24
N LEU A 97 -17.85 4.73 1.80
CA LEU A 97 -17.82 3.45 1.08
C LEU A 97 -17.07 3.55 -0.25
N GLY A 98 -17.37 4.57 -1.06
CA GLY A 98 -16.68 4.80 -2.33
C GLY A 98 -15.18 5.01 -2.12
N TYR A 99 -14.81 5.78 -1.10
CA TYR A 99 -13.41 5.97 -0.72
C TYR A 99 -12.79 4.65 -0.23
N ALA A 100 -13.44 3.91 0.67
CA ALA A 100 -12.96 2.62 1.17
C ALA A 100 -12.74 1.60 0.04
N VAL A 101 -13.64 1.52 -0.93
CA VAL A 101 -13.49 0.66 -2.11
C VAL A 101 -12.27 1.07 -2.94
N SER A 102 -11.99 2.37 -3.08
CA SER A 102 -10.81 2.86 -3.82
C SER A 102 -9.49 2.48 -3.13
N GLN A 103 -9.49 2.47 -1.79
CA GLN A 103 -8.28 2.25 -0.97
C GLN A 103 -8.03 0.77 -0.68
N LEU A 104 -9.08 0.03 -0.32
CA LEU A 104 -9.00 -1.32 0.23
C LEU A 104 -9.45 -2.40 -0.76
N GLY A 105 -10.21 -2.01 -1.79
CA GLY A 105 -10.89 -2.95 -2.69
C GLY A 105 -12.13 -3.60 -2.08
N TRP A 106 -12.93 -4.26 -2.93
CA TRP A 106 -14.20 -4.88 -2.51
C TRP A 106 -14.04 -6.06 -1.56
N ASP A 107 -12.91 -6.77 -1.62
CA ASP A 107 -12.64 -7.97 -0.83
C ASP A 107 -12.53 -7.66 0.69
N ARG A 108 -12.25 -6.39 1.01
CA ARG A 108 -12.12 -5.85 2.38
C ARG A 108 -13.29 -4.97 2.82
N VAL A 109 -14.36 -4.94 2.03
CA VAL A 109 -15.56 -4.13 2.28
C VAL A 109 -16.74 -5.05 2.62
N ILE A 110 -17.29 -4.86 3.82
CA ILE A 110 -18.48 -5.58 4.28
C ILE A 110 -19.65 -4.61 4.32
N MET A 111 -20.65 -4.86 3.47
CA MET A 111 -21.91 -4.10 3.50
C MET A 111 -22.94 -4.82 4.38
N VAL A 112 -23.62 -4.06 5.24
CA VAL A 112 -24.63 -4.55 6.16
C VAL A 112 -25.92 -3.76 5.96
N GLN A 113 -27.06 -4.44 5.88
CA GLN A 113 -28.36 -3.80 5.61
C GLN A 113 -29.47 -4.36 6.50
N ASN A 114 -30.25 -3.45 7.10
CA ASN A 114 -31.55 -3.78 7.67
C ASN A 114 -32.62 -3.79 6.55
N THR A 115 -33.08 -4.98 6.17
CA THR A 115 -34.04 -5.18 5.08
C THR A 115 -35.47 -4.79 5.43
N PHE A 116 -35.75 -4.40 6.67
CA PHE A 116 -37.02 -3.75 7.01
C PHE A 116 -37.25 -2.47 6.19
N TYR A 117 -36.18 -1.74 5.86
CA TYR A 117 -36.25 -0.47 5.13
C TYR A 117 -36.18 -0.60 3.61
N GLY A 118 -36.14 -1.83 3.10
CA GLY A 118 -36.07 -2.15 1.67
C GLY A 118 -35.10 -3.29 1.39
N SER A 119 -35.33 -3.96 0.28
CA SER A 119 -34.53 -5.10 -0.17
C SER A 119 -33.16 -4.67 -0.74
N PRO A 120 -32.16 -5.57 -0.81
CA PRO A 120 -30.88 -5.27 -1.45
C PRO A 120 -31.00 -4.85 -2.93
N GLU A 121 -32.04 -5.28 -3.63
CA GLU A 121 -32.30 -4.91 -5.02
C GLU A 121 -32.70 -3.43 -5.19
N GLU A 122 -33.23 -2.82 -4.12
CA GLU A 122 -33.60 -1.41 -4.09
C GLU A 122 -32.41 -0.49 -3.79
N LEU A 123 -31.22 -1.04 -3.49
CA LEU A 123 -30.00 -0.25 -3.36
C LEU A 123 -29.63 0.44 -4.68
N PRO A 124 -28.83 1.53 -4.62
CA PRO A 124 -28.26 2.17 -5.80
C PRO A 124 -27.56 1.16 -6.72
N PHE A 125 -27.59 1.41 -8.03
CA PHE A 125 -27.15 0.44 -9.03
C PHE A 125 -25.69 -0.04 -8.84
N ASP A 126 -24.81 0.81 -8.29
CA ASP A 126 -23.41 0.46 -8.00
C ASP A 126 -23.25 -0.58 -6.88
N LEU A 127 -24.24 -0.64 -5.97
CA LEU A 127 -24.29 -1.57 -4.85
C LEU A 127 -25.18 -2.78 -5.14
N ARG A 128 -26.16 -2.63 -6.04
CA ARG A 128 -27.01 -3.71 -6.50
C ARG A 128 -26.16 -4.84 -7.10
N GLY A 129 -26.49 -6.09 -6.74
CA GLY A 129 -25.75 -7.28 -7.20
C GLY A 129 -24.46 -7.58 -6.43
N ARG A 130 -24.10 -6.76 -5.44
CA ARG A 130 -23.00 -7.06 -4.51
C ARG A 130 -23.52 -7.81 -3.29
N ARG A 131 -22.63 -8.58 -2.66
CA ARG A 131 -22.95 -9.30 -1.42
C ARG A 131 -23.21 -8.30 -0.28
N VAL A 132 -24.37 -8.44 0.36
CA VAL A 132 -24.77 -7.65 1.53
C VAL A 132 -25.17 -8.60 2.65
N ILE A 133 -24.69 -8.33 3.86
CA ILE A 133 -25.16 -9.00 5.07
C ILE A 133 -26.51 -8.38 5.44
N ALA A 134 -27.57 -9.03 5.00
CA ALA A 134 -28.93 -8.65 5.33
C ALA A 134 -29.34 -9.15 6.72
N TYR A 135 -30.12 -8.36 7.45
CA TYR A 135 -30.91 -8.76 8.61
C TYR A 135 -32.22 -7.98 8.60
N THR A 136 -33.26 -8.45 9.28
CA THR A 136 -34.53 -7.72 9.39
C THR A 136 -34.81 -7.42 10.85
N MET A 137 -34.95 -6.14 11.18
CA MET A 137 -35.35 -5.68 12.50
C MET A 137 -36.31 -4.51 12.38
N ASP A 138 -37.55 -4.73 12.82
CA ASP A 138 -38.59 -3.69 12.87
C ASP A 138 -38.37 -2.82 14.12
N PRO A 139 -38.33 -1.47 14.00
CA PRO A 139 -38.24 -0.54 15.12
C PRO A 139 -39.29 -0.74 16.23
N ASP A 140 -40.47 -1.21 15.86
CA ASP A 140 -41.61 -1.40 16.76
C ASP A 140 -41.67 -2.82 17.36
N SER A 141 -40.78 -3.72 16.91
CA SER A 141 -40.68 -5.08 17.44
C SER A 141 -39.77 -5.16 18.67
N ASP A 142 -40.13 -6.02 19.62
CA ASP A 142 -39.25 -6.34 20.74
C ASP A 142 -37.95 -6.99 20.25
N SER A 143 -36.86 -6.70 20.98
CA SER A 143 -35.52 -7.20 20.67
C SER A 143 -35.50 -8.73 20.57
N LYS A 144 -35.42 -9.28 19.33
CA LYS A 144 -35.29 -10.72 19.10
C LYS A 144 -33.83 -11.17 19.28
N PRO A 145 -33.48 -11.97 20.31
CA PRO A 145 -32.12 -12.46 20.52
C PRO A 145 -31.57 -13.26 19.33
N GLU A 146 -32.46 -13.92 18.58
CA GLU A 146 -32.14 -14.69 17.37
C GLU A 146 -31.53 -13.81 16.27
N VAL A 147 -32.07 -12.61 16.03
CA VAL A 147 -31.55 -11.68 15.01
C VAL A 147 -30.13 -11.23 15.37
N ARG A 148 -29.87 -10.98 16.67
CA ARG A 148 -28.53 -10.64 17.17
C ARG A 148 -27.54 -11.76 16.93
N SER A 149 -27.91 -13.00 17.27
CA SER A 149 -27.04 -14.16 17.09
C SER A 149 -26.76 -14.45 15.61
N LEU A 150 -27.76 -14.30 14.76
CA LEU A 150 -27.62 -14.49 13.32
C LEU A 150 -26.72 -13.43 12.69
N LEU A 151 -26.93 -12.15 13.03
CA LEU A 151 -26.11 -11.04 12.54
C LEU A 151 -24.66 -11.19 13.01
N GLN A 152 -24.44 -11.52 14.29
CA GLN A 152 -23.12 -11.82 14.83
C GLN A 152 -22.42 -12.93 14.05
N GLY A 153 -23.09 -14.07 13.83
CA GLY A 153 -22.50 -15.20 13.10
C GLY A 153 -22.12 -14.83 11.67
N ARG A 154 -23.00 -14.11 10.95
CA ARG A 154 -22.73 -13.63 9.58
C ARG A 154 -21.56 -12.65 9.52
N LEU A 155 -21.51 -11.71 10.47
CA LEU A 155 -20.41 -10.75 10.58
C LEU A 155 -19.10 -11.43 10.95
N GLU A 156 -19.14 -12.43 11.85
CA GLU A 156 -17.95 -13.20 12.21
C GLU A 156 -17.39 -13.94 10.99
N THR A 157 -18.22 -14.64 10.23
CA THR A 157 -17.79 -15.32 8.99
C THR A 157 -17.21 -14.33 7.99
N ALA A 158 -17.90 -13.22 7.72
CA ALA A 158 -17.42 -12.23 6.76
C ALA A 158 -16.12 -11.55 7.21
N LEU A 159 -16.00 -11.23 8.50
CA LEU A 159 -14.76 -10.71 9.09
C LEU A 159 -13.65 -11.73 8.94
N ARG A 160 -13.87 -13.01 9.27
CA ARG A 160 -12.87 -14.06 9.07
C ARG A 160 -12.48 -14.18 7.61
N GLU A 161 -13.41 -14.16 6.66
CA GLU A 161 -13.11 -14.19 5.22
C GLU A 161 -12.21 -13.00 4.83
N SER A 162 -12.64 -11.76 5.11
CA SER A 162 -11.88 -10.55 4.78
C SER A 162 -10.54 -10.41 5.52
N LEU A 163 -10.41 -11.03 6.69
CA LEU A 163 -9.18 -11.05 7.50
C LEU A 163 -8.26 -12.24 7.16
N SER A 164 -8.81 -13.38 6.74
CA SER A 164 -8.06 -14.58 6.36
C SER A 164 -7.34 -14.42 5.04
N ASP A 165 -7.85 -13.56 4.15
CA ASP A 165 -7.20 -13.12 2.92
C ASP A 165 -6.07 -12.10 3.20
N SER A 166 -5.29 -12.40 4.24
CA SER A 166 -4.11 -11.69 4.70
C SER A 166 -2.96 -11.69 3.69
N SER A 167 -3.12 -12.37 2.55
CA SER A 167 -2.30 -12.20 1.34
C SER A 167 -2.63 -10.94 0.52
N GLN A 168 -3.75 -10.26 0.77
CA GLN A 168 -4.21 -9.14 -0.06
C GLN A 168 -4.28 -7.80 0.69
N GLY A 169 -3.38 -7.59 1.64
CA GLY A 169 -3.12 -6.27 2.22
C GLY A 169 -2.50 -6.28 3.61
N ALA A 170 -1.72 -7.30 3.94
CA ALA A 170 -0.30 -7.00 4.11
C ALA A 170 0.21 -6.57 2.73
N ILE A 171 0.98 -5.49 2.63
CA ILE A 171 1.56 -5.07 1.35
C ILE A 171 2.31 -6.28 0.79
N SER A 172 1.81 -6.83 -0.31
CA SER A 172 2.25 -8.12 -0.83
C SER A 172 3.70 -8.05 -1.26
N SER A 173 4.48 -9.05 -0.91
CA SER A 173 5.83 -9.31 -1.43
C SER A 173 5.91 -10.76 -1.91
N GLY A 174 6.98 -11.12 -2.62
CA GLY A 174 7.18 -12.45 -3.17
C GLY A 174 6.99 -12.52 -4.68
N LEU A 175 7.24 -13.70 -5.26
CA LEU A 175 7.29 -13.92 -6.72
C LEU A 175 6.07 -13.41 -7.50
N ASN A 176 4.86 -13.55 -6.95
CA ASN A 176 3.62 -13.18 -7.64
C ASN A 176 2.99 -11.88 -7.11
N ALA A 177 3.67 -11.17 -6.22
CA ALA A 177 3.15 -9.94 -5.64
C ALA A 177 3.27 -8.76 -6.64
N PRO A 178 2.23 -7.94 -6.82
CA PRO A 178 2.33 -6.72 -7.60
C PRO A 178 3.25 -5.68 -6.94
N ILE A 179 4.00 -4.94 -7.77
CA ILE A 179 4.78 -3.75 -7.36
C ILE A 179 4.66 -2.68 -8.45
N TRP A 180 4.59 -1.42 -8.04
CA TRP A 180 4.80 -0.24 -8.87
C TRP A 180 6.18 0.37 -8.59
N TRP A 181 6.54 0.47 -7.32
CA TRP A 181 7.80 1.11 -6.91
C TRP A 181 9.03 0.43 -7.51
N GLY A 182 10.06 1.23 -7.82
CA GLY A 182 11.37 0.74 -8.22
C GLY A 182 11.72 1.05 -9.68
N GLU A 183 12.84 0.47 -10.13
CA GLU A 183 13.38 0.67 -11.47
C GLU A 183 12.79 -0.34 -12.46
N TRP A 184 12.49 0.12 -13.66
CA TRP A 184 11.96 -0.68 -14.76
C TRP A 184 12.73 -0.34 -16.04
N TYR A 185 13.10 -1.36 -16.80
CA TYR A 185 13.94 -1.22 -17.99
C TYR A 185 13.24 -1.77 -19.21
N LYS A 186 13.30 -1.02 -20.31
CA LYS A 186 12.88 -1.49 -21.62
C LYS A 186 13.95 -2.43 -22.18
N ASP A 187 13.53 -3.52 -22.82
CA ASP A 187 14.47 -4.49 -23.43
C ASP A 187 15.41 -3.79 -24.43
N ASN A 188 16.70 -3.78 -24.10
CA ASN A 188 17.73 -3.09 -24.88
C ASN A 188 18.02 -3.85 -26.19
N ARG A 189 17.46 -3.39 -27.31
CA ARG A 189 17.89 -3.84 -28.64
C ARG A 189 18.70 -2.74 -29.33
N ARG A 190 19.96 -3.04 -29.66
CA ARG A 190 20.94 -2.18 -30.36
C ARG A 190 21.34 -0.94 -29.56
N SER A 191 20.57 0.14 -29.71
CA SER A 191 20.87 1.49 -29.21
C SER A 191 19.60 2.18 -28.69
N ASN A 192 18.54 1.39 -28.46
CA ASN A 192 17.30 1.83 -27.83
C ASN A 192 17.34 1.45 -26.36
N PHE A 193 17.18 2.45 -25.49
CA PHE A 193 17.18 2.31 -24.04
C PHE A 193 15.93 2.99 -23.49
N GLY A 194 15.40 2.43 -22.40
CA GLY A 194 14.35 3.08 -21.63
C GLY A 194 14.47 2.70 -20.17
N LYS A 195 14.39 3.69 -19.29
CA LYS A 195 14.34 3.52 -17.83
C LYS A 195 13.14 4.28 -17.30
N LEU A 196 12.28 3.58 -16.58
CA LEU A 196 11.24 4.16 -15.74
C LEU A 196 11.66 3.93 -14.29
N PHE A 197 11.75 4.99 -13.51
CA PHE A 197 11.93 4.90 -12.07
C PHE A 197 10.68 5.44 -11.38
N ILE A 198 9.94 4.57 -10.70
CA ILE A 198 8.82 4.96 -9.85
C ILE A 198 9.39 5.19 -8.45
N ARG A 199 9.58 6.46 -8.09
CA ARG A 199 10.31 6.88 -6.88
C ARG A 199 9.48 6.81 -5.62
N GLU A 200 8.21 7.18 -5.76
CA GLU A 200 7.28 7.29 -4.65
C GLU A 200 5.93 6.76 -5.11
N THR A 201 5.37 5.81 -4.37
CA THR A 201 3.99 5.38 -4.48
C THR A 201 3.19 5.94 -3.30
N SER A 202 1.94 6.25 -3.58
CA SER A 202 0.94 6.70 -2.61
C SER A 202 -0.34 5.90 -2.83
N SER A 203 -1.39 6.20 -2.07
CA SER A 203 -2.69 5.59 -2.29
C SER A 203 -3.35 5.95 -3.63
N ASN A 204 -2.98 7.10 -4.20
CA ASN A 204 -3.70 7.68 -5.34
C ASN A 204 -2.90 7.62 -6.64
N GLY A 205 -1.65 7.18 -6.59
CA GLY A 205 -0.76 7.24 -7.72
C GLY A 205 0.71 7.19 -7.34
N PHE A 206 1.56 7.62 -8.25
CA PHE A 206 3.00 7.60 -8.05
C PHE A 206 3.73 8.74 -8.78
N LEU A 207 4.88 9.13 -8.23
CA LEU A 207 5.84 10.02 -8.87
C LEU A 207 6.85 9.17 -9.65
N PHE A 208 7.08 9.53 -10.91
CA PHE A 208 8.00 8.80 -11.77
C PHE A 208 8.97 9.72 -12.53
N ASP A 209 10.11 9.14 -12.90
CA ASP A 209 10.99 9.63 -13.96
C ASP A 209 11.05 8.60 -15.07
N LEU A 210 10.89 9.05 -16.30
CA LEU A 210 10.92 8.24 -17.50
C LEU A 210 11.95 8.81 -18.46
N VAL A 211 12.94 8.02 -18.79
CA VAL A 211 14.00 8.34 -19.74
C VAL A 211 13.96 7.34 -20.88
N VAL A 212 14.14 7.84 -22.10
CA VAL A 212 14.31 7.02 -23.29
C VAL A 212 15.44 7.55 -24.16
N MET A 213 16.13 6.65 -24.84
CA MET A 213 17.16 6.98 -25.81
C MET A 213 17.03 6.11 -27.05
N ASN A 214 17.35 6.67 -28.20
CA ASN A 214 17.55 5.95 -29.45
C ASN A 214 18.74 6.56 -30.21
N GLY A 215 19.91 5.93 -30.09
CA GLY A 215 21.15 6.53 -30.57
C GLY A 215 21.48 7.81 -29.79
N SER A 216 21.66 8.92 -30.50
CA SER A 216 21.92 10.25 -29.90
C SER A 216 20.66 11.03 -29.52
N HIS A 217 19.46 10.53 -29.84
CA HIS A 217 18.21 11.18 -29.47
C HIS A 217 17.75 10.67 -28.11
N SER A 218 17.47 11.58 -27.19
CA SER A 218 16.98 11.28 -25.86
C SER A 218 15.65 11.95 -25.59
N GLY A 219 14.94 11.48 -24.57
CA GLY A 219 13.77 12.14 -24.02
C GLY A 219 13.63 11.83 -22.54
N SER A 220 13.13 12.80 -21.78
CA SER A 220 12.93 12.66 -20.34
C SER A 220 11.63 13.33 -19.89
N ILE A 221 10.90 12.64 -19.01
CA ILE A 221 9.69 13.14 -18.36
C ILE A 221 9.79 12.81 -16.87
N THR A 222 9.62 13.82 -16.04
CA THR A 222 9.27 13.65 -14.63
C THR A 222 7.82 14.07 -14.47
N GLY A 223 7.01 13.22 -13.84
CA GLY A 223 5.58 13.49 -13.68
C GLY A 223 4.92 12.64 -12.62
N GLU A 224 3.65 12.96 -12.36
CA GLU A 224 2.79 12.23 -11.45
C GLU A 224 1.76 11.44 -12.27
N ALA A 225 1.62 10.16 -11.95
CA ALA A 225 0.58 9.29 -12.49
C ALA A 225 -0.46 9.02 -11.41
N VAL A 226 -1.74 9.06 -11.77
CA VAL A 226 -2.87 8.76 -10.87
C VAL A 226 -3.39 7.36 -11.19
N PHE A 227 -3.68 6.56 -10.16
CA PHE A 227 -4.31 5.26 -10.35
C PHE A 227 -5.73 5.41 -10.89
N VAL A 228 -6.04 4.68 -11.95
CA VAL A 228 -7.38 4.63 -12.56
C VAL A 228 -8.04 3.26 -12.39
N ALA A 229 -7.24 2.22 -12.13
CA ALA A 229 -7.69 0.88 -11.76
C ALA A 229 -6.55 0.16 -11.01
N ARG A 230 -6.82 -1.07 -10.51
CA ARG A 230 -5.86 -1.90 -9.75
C ARG A 230 -4.48 -2.00 -10.41
N ASP A 231 -4.44 -2.18 -11.73
CA ASP A 231 -3.22 -2.39 -12.52
C ASP A 231 -3.01 -1.29 -13.57
N SER A 232 -3.68 -0.15 -13.42
CA SER A 232 -3.63 0.93 -14.41
C SER A 232 -3.44 2.29 -13.76
N ALA A 233 -2.51 3.07 -14.29
CA ALA A 233 -2.29 4.46 -13.93
C ALA A 233 -2.25 5.36 -15.17
N TYR A 234 -2.42 6.65 -14.96
CA TYR A 234 -2.48 7.64 -16.03
C TYR A 234 -1.79 8.94 -15.60
N ALA A 235 -0.95 9.50 -16.47
CA ALA A 235 -0.26 10.76 -16.25
C ALA A 235 -0.59 11.76 -17.36
N ARG A 236 -0.83 13.01 -16.96
CA ARG A 236 -1.07 14.13 -17.87
C ARG A 236 0.02 15.17 -17.65
N ILE A 237 0.89 15.36 -18.65
CA ILE A 237 2.07 16.23 -18.56
C ILE A 237 1.80 17.51 -19.34
N LYS A 238 1.87 18.66 -18.67
CA LYS A 238 1.60 19.97 -19.30
C LYS A 238 2.79 20.43 -20.13
N ILE A 239 2.56 20.77 -21.40
CA ILE A 239 3.60 21.37 -22.24
C ILE A 239 3.89 22.80 -21.74
N PRO A 240 5.15 23.14 -21.39
CA PRO A 240 5.51 24.49 -20.97
C PRO A 240 5.10 25.55 -22.00
N GLY A 241 4.39 26.58 -21.53
CA GLY A 241 3.92 27.68 -22.40
C GLY A 241 2.74 27.35 -23.31
N SER A 242 2.13 26.16 -23.19
CA SER A 242 0.96 25.75 -23.97
C SER A 242 -0.21 25.31 -23.08
N ASN A 243 -1.41 25.27 -23.66
CA ASN A 243 -2.61 24.65 -23.07
C ASN A 243 -2.74 23.16 -23.47
N GLU A 244 -1.79 22.64 -24.24
CA GLU A 244 -1.72 21.25 -24.64
C GLU A 244 -1.00 20.39 -23.60
N PHE A 245 -1.28 19.10 -23.65
CA PHE A 245 -0.75 18.11 -22.72
C PHE A 245 -0.27 16.90 -23.51
N GLY A 246 0.83 16.30 -23.05
CA GLY A 246 1.15 14.91 -23.35
C GLY A 246 0.46 14.00 -22.35
N GLU A 247 0.14 12.78 -22.76
CA GLU A 247 -0.55 11.83 -21.89
C GLU A 247 0.08 10.44 -21.99
N LEU A 248 0.33 9.84 -20.82
CA LEU A 248 0.87 8.50 -20.69
C LEU A 248 -0.12 7.62 -19.92
N SER A 249 -0.33 6.41 -20.40
CA SER A 249 -1.00 5.36 -19.64
C SER A 249 0.00 4.28 -19.26
N PHE A 250 -0.15 3.75 -18.05
CA PHE A 250 0.69 2.70 -17.48
C PHE A 250 -0.20 1.51 -17.17
N ARG A 251 0.17 0.33 -17.66
CA ARG A 251 -0.53 -0.91 -17.34
C ARG A 251 0.45 -1.94 -16.80
N ARG A 252 0.28 -2.31 -15.54
CA ARG A 252 1.07 -3.33 -14.87
C ARG A 252 0.57 -4.72 -15.25
N SER A 253 1.50 -5.68 -15.35
CA SER A 253 1.19 -7.09 -15.47
C SER A 253 2.27 -7.95 -14.82
N ILE A 254 1.92 -9.19 -14.50
CA ILE A 254 2.84 -10.21 -13.99
C ILE A 254 2.67 -11.46 -14.83
N PHE A 255 3.76 -12.01 -15.31
CA PHE A 255 3.78 -13.25 -16.08
C PHE A 255 4.99 -14.09 -15.66
N ASP A 256 4.74 -15.32 -15.20
CA ASP A 256 5.78 -16.27 -14.77
C ASP A 256 6.77 -15.65 -13.75
N GLY A 257 6.21 -14.96 -12.75
CA GLY A 257 6.98 -14.28 -11.70
C GLY A 257 7.74 -13.02 -12.15
N LYS A 258 7.69 -12.65 -13.43
CA LYS A 258 8.29 -11.43 -13.98
C LYS A 258 7.26 -10.32 -14.06
N ARG A 259 7.66 -9.11 -13.71
CA ARG A 259 6.78 -7.94 -13.67
C ARG A 259 7.07 -7.01 -14.84
N TYR A 260 5.99 -6.48 -15.40
CA TYR A 260 6.05 -5.57 -16.53
C TYR A 260 5.14 -4.36 -16.31
N ILE A 261 5.56 -3.22 -16.87
CA ILE A 261 4.73 -2.04 -17.07
C ILE A 261 4.74 -1.76 -18.58
N ARG A 262 3.55 -1.79 -19.19
CA ARG A 262 3.34 -1.25 -20.52
C ARG A 262 3.05 0.24 -20.40
N ILE A 263 3.90 1.07 -20.98
CA ILE A 263 3.67 2.50 -21.15
C ILE A 263 3.10 2.73 -22.55
N SER A 264 2.07 3.57 -22.66
CA SER A 264 1.53 4.01 -23.95
C SER A 264 1.27 5.52 -23.99
N GLU A 265 1.77 6.20 -25.01
CA GLU A 265 1.52 7.61 -25.29
C GLU A 265 0.10 7.76 -25.87
N THR A 266 -0.88 8.07 -25.03
CA THR A 266 -2.28 8.26 -25.46
C THR A 266 -2.49 9.60 -26.15
N VAL A 267 -1.68 10.59 -25.78
CA VAL A 267 -1.51 11.88 -26.49
C VAL A 267 -0.01 12.15 -26.62
N SER A 268 0.39 12.64 -27.80
CA SER A 268 1.80 12.80 -28.17
C SER A 268 2.62 13.54 -27.11
N CYS A 269 3.68 12.90 -26.63
CA CYS A 269 4.65 13.49 -25.72
C CYS A 269 5.92 13.96 -26.46
N GLN A 270 5.80 14.31 -27.76
CA GLN A 270 6.94 14.68 -28.60
C GLN A 270 7.77 15.88 -28.10
N TYR A 271 7.17 16.77 -27.31
CA TYR A 271 7.88 17.92 -26.73
C TYR A 271 9.06 17.50 -25.86
N TRP A 272 8.97 16.34 -25.21
CA TRP A 272 9.97 15.85 -24.25
C TRP A 272 10.97 14.85 -24.83
N ARG A 273 10.97 14.61 -26.15
CA ARG A 273 11.85 13.61 -26.78
C ARG A 273 12.37 14.01 -28.15
N GLY A 274 13.60 13.60 -28.46
CA GLY A 274 14.17 13.68 -29.80
C GLY A 274 13.51 12.72 -30.79
N MET A 275 13.69 12.98 -32.08
CA MET A 275 13.08 12.20 -33.15
C MET A 275 13.43 10.70 -33.05
N GLY A 276 12.41 9.84 -32.98
CA GLY A 276 12.61 8.39 -32.95
C GLY A 276 12.98 7.79 -31.59
N ALA A 277 13.14 8.59 -30.53
CA ALA A 277 13.09 8.11 -29.14
C ALA A 277 11.61 8.06 -28.73
N PHE A 278 11.11 6.95 -28.16
CA PHE A 278 9.68 6.75 -27.85
C PHE A 278 9.50 6.32 -26.39
N PHE A 279 8.57 6.97 -25.69
CA PHE A 279 8.16 6.59 -24.34
C PHE A 279 7.32 5.30 -24.34
N ASP A 280 6.58 5.06 -25.42
CA ASP A 280 5.88 3.79 -25.65
C ASP A 280 6.81 2.58 -25.52
N GLY A 281 6.39 1.59 -24.74
CA GLY A 281 7.16 0.37 -24.57
C GLY A 281 6.67 -0.52 -23.45
N GLU A 282 7.19 -1.73 -23.42
CA GLU A 282 7.08 -2.63 -22.28
C GLU A 282 8.39 -2.55 -21.48
N PHE A 283 8.26 -2.27 -20.19
CA PHE A 283 9.36 -2.11 -19.25
C PHE A 283 9.28 -3.26 -18.25
N ARG A 284 10.39 -3.97 -18.08
CA ARG A 284 10.52 -5.07 -17.12
C ARG A 284 11.09 -4.55 -15.81
N CYS A 285 10.52 -4.98 -14.70
CA CYS A 285 11.02 -4.62 -13.37
C CYS A 285 12.47 -5.08 -13.19
N ALA A 286 13.31 -4.20 -12.63
CA ALA A 286 14.59 -4.57 -12.07
C ALA A 286 14.34 -5.21 -10.71
N GLU A 287 14.22 -6.53 -10.70
CA GLU A 287 13.85 -7.29 -9.50
C GLU A 287 14.72 -6.93 -8.29
N ASP A 288 14.07 -6.86 -7.13
CA ASP A 288 14.71 -6.65 -5.83
C ASP A 288 14.53 -7.91 -5.00
N HIS A 289 15.63 -8.52 -4.54
CA HIS A 289 15.56 -9.80 -3.83
C HIS A 289 14.89 -9.69 -2.45
N LEU A 290 14.95 -8.53 -1.79
CA LEU A 290 14.18 -8.30 -0.56
C LEU A 290 12.69 -8.45 -0.84
N PHE A 291 12.21 -7.91 -1.96
CA PHE A 291 10.81 -8.06 -2.38
C PHE A 291 10.50 -9.43 -2.95
N LEU A 292 11.32 -9.92 -3.88
CA LEU A 292 11.09 -11.16 -4.62
C LEU A 292 10.96 -12.38 -3.70
N PHE A 293 11.71 -12.41 -2.61
CA PHE A 293 11.71 -13.50 -1.64
C PHE A 293 10.84 -13.25 -0.40
N GLY A 294 10.12 -12.13 -0.36
CA GLY A 294 9.14 -11.85 0.68
C GLY A 294 9.69 -11.23 1.97
N PHE A 295 10.95 -10.77 1.97
CA PHE A 295 11.60 -10.15 3.14
C PHE A 295 11.20 -8.69 3.34
N ALA A 296 10.84 -7.98 2.27
CA ALA A 296 10.35 -6.61 2.32
C ALA A 296 9.18 -6.41 1.36
N ASN A 297 8.24 -5.56 1.75
CA ASN A 297 7.15 -5.13 0.89
C ASN A 297 7.45 -3.79 0.19
N GLU A 298 6.55 -3.35 -0.71
CA GLU A 298 6.75 -2.12 -1.49
C GLU A 298 7.05 -0.89 -0.63
N MET A 299 6.30 -0.69 0.45
CA MET A 299 6.47 0.46 1.34
C MET A 299 7.77 0.37 2.14
N GLU A 300 8.19 -0.83 2.52
CA GLU A 300 9.49 -1.05 3.18
C GLU A 300 10.65 -0.73 2.23
N LEU A 301 10.56 -1.15 0.95
CA LEU A 301 11.56 -0.78 -0.06
C LEU A 301 11.63 0.73 -0.31
N GLN A 302 10.48 1.39 -0.48
CA GLN A 302 10.44 2.84 -0.65
C GLN A 302 11.01 3.58 0.55
N ARG A 303 10.69 3.14 1.78
CA ARG A 303 11.27 3.72 3.00
C ARG A 303 12.77 3.48 3.08
N LEU A 304 13.23 2.28 2.71
CA LEU A 304 14.65 1.93 2.67
C LEU A 304 15.39 2.84 1.68
N TYR A 305 14.83 3.06 0.48
CA TYR A 305 15.32 4.05 -0.47
C TYR A 305 15.32 5.47 0.10
N ASN A 306 14.26 5.91 0.76
CA ASN A 306 14.23 7.24 1.38
C ASN A 306 15.28 7.43 2.48
N VAL A 307 15.69 6.35 3.14
CA VAL A 307 16.75 6.35 4.16
C VAL A 307 18.15 6.33 3.56
N MET A 308 18.33 5.75 2.38
CA MET A 308 19.64 5.50 1.76
C MET A 308 19.93 6.38 0.54
N GLY A 309 18.90 6.93 -0.11
CA GLY A 309 18.98 7.61 -1.41
C GLY A 309 19.69 6.78 -2.46
N GLN A 310 20.66 7.40 -3.13
CA GLN A 310 21.48 6.77 -4.16
C GLN A 310 22.18 5.48 -3.70
N TYR A 311 22.50 5.35 -2.41
CA TYR A 311 23.20 4.18 -1.85
C TYR A 311 22.32 2.93 -1.79
N TYR A 312 20.99 3.07 -1.93
CA TYR A 312 20.07 1.93 -1.99
C TYR A 312 20.46 0.93 -3.10
N PHE A 313 20.88 1.43 -4.26
CA PHE A 313 21.18 0.57 -5.40
C PHE A 313 22.47 -0.24 -5.21
N GLU A 314 23.38 0.22 -4.35
CA GLU A 314 24.55 -0.56 -3.93
C GLU A 314 24.14 -1.65 -2.94
N LEU A 315 23.31 -1.33 -1.95
CA LEU A 315 22.74 -2.33 -1.04
C LEU A 315 22.00 -3.43 -1.82
N LYS A 316 21.16 -3.04 -2.77
CA LYS A 316 20.40 -3.97 -3.63
C LYS A 316 21.32 -4.96 -4.35
N LYS A 317 22.51 -4.54 -4.79
CA LYS A 317 23.48 -5.42 -5.47
C LYS A 317 24.11 -6.43 -4.52
N VAL A 318 24.31 -6.09 -3.24
CA VAL A 318 24.92 -7.03 -2.28
C VAL A 318 23.91 -7.95 -1.60
N MET A 319 22.63 -7.57 -1.56
CA MET A 319 21.54 -8.35 -0.96
C MET A 319 21.04 -9.45 -1.91
N GLU A 320 21.86 -10.47 -2.18
CA GLU A 320 21.47 -11.61 -3.04
C GLU A 320 20.98 -12.84 -2.26
N GLN A 321 21.88 -13.50 -1.54
CA GLN A 321 21.56 -14.71 -0.77
C GLN A 321 21.00 -14.32 0.60
N ILE A 322 19.79 -13.78 0.61
CA ILE A 322 19.16 -13.22 1.81
C ILE A 322 18.56 -14.32 2.68
N GLY A 323 18.78 -14.22 3.99
CA GLY A 323 18.16 -15.04 5.02
C GLY A 323 17.71 -14.23 6.23
N GLU A 324 16.84 -14.82 7.04
CA GLU A 324 16.47 -14.27 8.34
C GLU A 324 17.67 -14.31 9.30
N HIS A 325 17.76 -13.28 10.14
CA HIS A 325 18.78 -13.17 11.17
C HIS A 325 18.11 -12.88 12.51
N ASP A 326 18.68 -13.40 13.59
CA ASP A 326 18.19 -13.14 14.93
C ASP A 326 18.38 -11.66 15.30
N ASN A 327 17.36 -11.05 15.90
CA ASN A 327 17.46 -9.71 16.44
C ASN A 327 17.98 -9.79 17.88
N LEU A 328 19.19 -9.28 18.10
CA LEU A 328 19.88 -9.26 19.40
C LEU A 328 19.58 -8.00 20.23
N ASP A 329 18.80 -7.08 19.67
CA ASP A 329 18.40 -5.86 20.33
C ASP A 329 17.15 -6.04 21.20
N THR A 330 16.91 -5.07 22.09
CA THR A 330 15.75 -5.09 22.99
C THR A 330 14.46 -4.57 22.33
N PHE A 331 14.58 -3.93 21.17
CA PHE A 331 13.45 -3.43 20.41
C PHE A 331 12.98 -4.45 19.38
N VAL A 332 11.69 -4.39 19.02
CA VAL A 332 11.08 -5.33 18.07
C VAL A 332 11.40 -4.90 16.64
N ALA A 333 12.17 -5.72 15.94
CA ALA A 333 12.46 -5.59 14.52
C ALA A 333 12.69 -6.97 13.90
N LYS A 334 12.42 -7.09 12.60
CA LYS A 334 12.85 -8.23 11.79
C LYS A 334 14.20 -7.89 11.18
N ALA A 335 15.16 -8.81 11.25
CA ALA A 335 16.50 -8.64 10.70
C ALA A 335 16.73 -9.63 9.56
N TYR A 336 17.36 -9.14 8.50
CA TYR A 336 17.71 -9.93 7.33
C TYR A 336 19.16 -9.66 6.96
N GLN A 337 19.90 -10.70 6.60
CA GLN A 337 21.27 -10.62 6.12
C GLN A 337 21.35 -11.19 4.71
N GLY A 338 22.07 -10.52 3.82
CA GLY A 338 22.35 -10.99 2.47
C GLY A 338 23.81 -10.83 2.10
N GLY A 339 24.23 -11.55 1.08
CA GLY A 339 25.57 -11.41 0.50
C GLY A 339 25.64 -11.97 -0.90
N VAL A 340 26.66 -11.52 -1.64
CA VAL A 340 26.96 -12.01 -2.98
C VAL A 340 27.66 -13.36 -2.87
N ARG A 341 27.17 -14.34 -3.63
CA ARG A 341 27.65 -15.72 -3.54
C ARG A 341 29.17 -15.79 -3.77
N GLY A 342 29.89 -16.22 -2.74
CA GLY A 342 31.35 -16.38 -2.78
C GLY A 342 32.16 -15.11 -2.50
N LEU A 343 31.50 -13.98 -2.22
CA LEU A 343 32.14 -12.68 -1.94
C LEU A 343 31.76 -12.10 -0.57
N TYR A 344 31.31 -12.95 0.37
CA TYR A 344 30.88 -12.56 1.72
C TYR A 344 31.92 -11.80 2.56
N THR A 345 33.19 -11.75 2.13
CA THR A 345 34.24 -10.97 2.80
C THR A 345 34.34 -9.53 2.30
N ILE A 346 33.69 -9.19 1.19
CA ILE A 346 33.78 -7.88 0.53
C ILE A 346 32.44 -7.32 0.02
N ALA A 347 31.38 -8.14 -0.03
CA ALA A 347 30.07 -7.79 -0.57
C ALA A 347 28.94 -8.49 0.20
N GLU A 348 28.50 -7.86 1.28
CA GLU A 348 27.38 -8.34 2.10
C GLU A 348 26.70 -7.19 2.86
N GLY A 349 25.48 -7.41 3.33
CA GLY A 349 24.74 -6.39 4.07
C GLY A 349 23.64 -6.96 4.96
N MET A 350 23.08 -6.09 5.78
CA MET A 350 21.94 -6.36 6.62
C MET A 350 20.94 -5.22 6.59
N VAL A 351 19.67 -5.58 6.73
CA VAL A 351 18.57 -4.64 6.95
C VAL A 351 17.74 -5.08 8.15
N MET A 352 17.24 -4.11 8.91
CA MET A 352 16.26 -4.33 9.96
C MET A 352 15.05 -3.44 9.72
N PHE A 353 13.86 -4.02 9.84
CA PHE A 353 12.58 -3.32 9.77
C PHE A 353 11.88 -3.39 11.12
N GLY A 354 11.67 -2.22 11.73
CA GLY A 354 10.91 -2.04 12.97
C GLY A 354 9.40 -2.05 12.73
N ARG A 355 8.63 -2.15 13.81
CA ARG A 355 7.16 -2.25 13.76
C ARG A 355 6.49 -0.97 13.27
N ASP A 356 7.08 0.19 13.58
CA ASP A 356 6.47 1.51 13.38
C ASP A 356 7.09 2.25 12.18
N GLY A 357 7.84 1.52 11.34
CA GLY A 357 8.51 2.06 10.16
C GLY A 357 9.96 2.46 10.38
N GLU A 358 10.54 2.07 11.51
CA GLU A 358 11.98 2.19 11.73
C GLU A 358 12.76 1.33 10.75
N ILE A 359 13.86 1.88 10.22
CA ILE A 359 14.75 1.19 9.30
C ILE A 359 16.19 1.35 9.78
N TRP A 360 16.92 0.26 9.68
CA TRP A 360 18.37 0.23 9.77
C TRP A 360 18.90 -0.56 8.59
N ALA A 361 19.95 -0.05 7.96
CA ALA A 361 20.63 -0.72 6.86
C ALA A 361 22.13 -0.55 7.02
N ILE A 362 22.87 -1.63 6.82
CA ILE A 362 24.33 -1.61 6.78
C ILE A 362 24.79 -2.50 5.64
N TYR A 363 25.82 -2.08 4.92
CA TYR A 363 26.45 -2.95 3.94
C TYR A 363 27.94 -2.69 3.85
N LEU A 364 28.66 -3.75 3.48
CA LEU A 364 30.03 -3.77 3.02
C LEU A 364 30.02 -3.95 1.50
N ASN A 365 30.67 -3.05 0.78
CA ASN A 365 30.92 -3.21 -0.65
C ASN A 365 32.35 -2.70 -0.97
N ASP A 366 33.18 -3.56 -1.55
CA ASP A 366 34.56 -3.26 -1.94
C ASP A 366 35.41 -2.56 -0.86
N GLY A 367 35.27 -3.00 0.40
CA GLY A 367 36.07 -2.52 1.52
C GLY A 367 35.54 -1.26 2.20
N GLU A 368 34.37 -0.74 1.80
CA GLU A 368 33.69 0.35 2.49
C GLU A 368 32.44 -0.17 3.22
N ILE A 369 32.30 0.16 4.51
CA ILE A 369 31.07 -0.08 5.27
C ILE A 369 30.27 1.21 5.35
N ARG A 370 29.01 1.17 4.91
CA ARG A 370 28.08 2.29 5.05
C ARG A 370 26.87 1.88 5.86
N TYR A 371 26.42 2.77 6.72
CA TYR A 371 25.29 2.55 7.61
C TYR A 371 24.29 3.70 7.54
N PHE A 372 23.00 3.35 7.52
CA PHE A 372 21.89 4.27 7.39
C PHE A 372 20.75 3.87 8.33
N THR A 373 20.04 4.87 8.87
CA THR A 373 18.83 4.66 9.66
C THR A 373 17.95 5.91 9.65
N ASN A 374 16.63 5.76 9.81
CA ASN A 374 15.73 6.88 10.14
C ASN A 374 15.56 7.09 11.66
N VAL A 375 16.14 6.24 12.50
CA VAL A 375 15.99 6.33 13.96
C VAL A 375 17.05 7.25 14.55
N HIS A 376 16.61 8.38 15.08
CA HIS A 376 17.49 9.46 15.57
C HIS A 376 18.56 8.95 16.56
N LYS A 377 18.17 8.11 17.52
CA LYS A 377 19.07 7.52 18.53
C LYS A 377 20.25 6.79 17.90
N TRP A 378 20.05 6.14 16.76
CA TRP A 378 21.03 5.27 16.12
C TRP A 378 21.77 5.96 14.97
N LYS A 379 21.68 7.29 14.81
CA LYS A 379 22.35 7.99 13.70
C LYS A 379 23.88 7.94 13.74
N LYS A 380 24.47 7.75 14.93
CA LYS A 380 25.94 7.76 15.14
C LYS A 380 26.47 6.48 15.80
N THR A 381 25.61 5.47 15.94
CA THR A 381 25.91 4.19 16.58
C THR A 381 25.06 3.12 15.92
N ILE A 382 25.53 1.87 15.89
CA ILE A 382 24.76 0.76 15.29
C ILE A 382 24.09 -0.11 16.37
N PRO A 383 22.95 -0.77 16.08
CA PRO A 383 22.31 -1.72 16.99
C PRO A 383 23.20 -2.95 17.28
N LYS A 384 22.92 -3.67 18.37
CA LYS A 384 23.70 -4.86 18.78
C LYS A 384 23.71 -5.93 17.69
N THR A 385 22.60 -6.08 16.98
CA THR A 385 22.49 -7.01 15.86
C THR A 385 23.51 -6.69 14.77
N PHE A 386 23.74 -5.40 14.48
CA PHE A 386 24.73 -4.96 13.49
C PHE A 386 26.16 -4.97 14.06
N GLU A 387 26.35 -4.75 15.36
CA GLU A 387 27.66 -4.91 16.01
C GLU A 387 28.18 -6.34 15.84
N GLN A 388 27.33 -7.35 16.06
CA GLN A 388 27.70 -8.76 15.86
C GLN A 388 28.16 -9.03 14.42
N TRP A 389 27.46 -8.47 13.44
CA TRP A 389 27.87 -8.58 12.04
C TRP A 389 29.21 -7.86 11.78
N ARG A 390 29.37 -6.66 12.35
CA ARG A 390 30.56 -5.82 12.21
C ARG A 390 31.81 -6.44 12.84
N GLU A 391 31.69 -7.33 13.82
CA GLU A 391 32.83 -8.08 14.41
C GLU A 391 33.65 -8.86 13.37
N ARG A 392 33.06 -9.19 12.22
CA ARG A 392 33.77 -9.86 11.11
C ARG A 392 34.74 -8.96 10.35
N PHE A 393 34.62 -7.63 10.53
CA PHE A 393 35.37 -6.62 9.76
C PHE A 393 36.12 -5.60 10.63
N PRO A 394 36.80 -6.00 11.73
CA PRO A 394 37.30 -5.12 12.79
C PRO A 394 38.04 -3.87 12.28
N GLU A 395 38.78 -4.01 11.19
CA GLU A 395 39.65 -2.97 10.60
C GLU A 395 38.91 -1.93 9.72
N ILE A 396 37.64 -2.12 9.36
CA ILE A 396 36.94 -1.26 8.38
C ILE A 396 36.04 -0.23 9.06
N GLU A 397 36.40 1.06 9.04
CA GLU A 397 35.57 2.11 9.66
C GLU A 397 34.16 2.18 9.05
N ILE A 398 33.17 2.49 9.90
CA ILE A 398 31.77 2.67 9.47
C ILE A 398 31.57 4.10 9.02
N ASN A 399 31.11 4.26 7.79
CA ASN A 399 30.61 5.52 7.28
C ASN A 399 29.13 5.69 7.65
N TYR A 400 28.86 6.56 8.62
CA TYR A 400 27.51 6.86 9.15
C TYR A 400 26.73 7.82 8.23
N GLY A 401 26.50 7.43 6.97
CA GLY A 401 25.67 8.14 5.99
C GLY A 401 26.18 9.53 5.59
N GLY A 402 26.52 9.70 4.32
CA GLY A 402 26.88 11.01 3.72
C GLY A 402 25.67 11.81 3.25
N ASP A 403 25.89 12.79 2.38
CA ASP A 403 24.80 13.52 1.71
C ASP A 403 23.94 12.55 0.89
N ILE A 404 22.66 12.46 1.27
CA ILE A 404 21.69 11.56 0.66
C ILE A 404 20.88 12.34 -0.38
N SER A 405 20.84 11.84 -1.60
CA SER A 405 19.94 12.30 -2.65
C SER A 405 18.96 11.20 -3.01
N THR A 406 17.67 11.51 -2.90
CA THR A 406 16.58 10.67 -3.45
C THR A 406 16.17 11.12 -4.85
N LEU A 407 16.76 12.21 -5.34
CA LEU A 407 16.58 12.70 -6.70
C LEU A 407 17.60 12.01 -7.62
N PRO A 408 17.17 11.47 -8.77
CA PRO A 408 18.07 10.93 -9.77
C PRO A 408 19.01 12.02 -10.24
N THR A 409 20.29 11.68 -10.36
CA THR A 409 21.28 12.57 -10.95
C THR A 409 21.19 12.51 -12.48
N GLN A 410 21.83 13.46 -13.17
CA GLN A 410 21.91 13.46 -14.63
C GLN A 410 22.64 12.24 -15.21
N GLU A 411 23.39 11.50 -14.39
CA GLU A 411 24.04 10.23 -14.75
C GLU A 411 23.11 9.02 -14.56
N ASP A 412 22.05 9.16 -13.76
CA ASP A 412 21.01 8.16 -13.55
C ASP A 412 19.86 8.23 -14.57
N LEU A 413 19.82 9.34 -15.32
CA LEU A 413 18.90 9.72 -16.41
C LEU A 413 19.63 9.72 -17.75
#